data_AF-G3U6Q5-F1
#
_entry.id   AF-G3U6Q5-F1
#
_cell.length_a   1.000
_cell.length_b   1.000
_cell.length_c   1.000
_cell.angle_alpha   90.00
_cell.angle_beta   90.00
_cell.angle_gamma   90.00
#
_symmetry.space_group_name_H-M   'P 1'
#
loop_
_entity.id
_entity.type
_entity.pdbx_description
1 polymer ?
#
loop_
_entity_poly.entity_id
_entity_poly.type
_entity_poly.pdbx_seq_one_letter_code
_entity_poly.pdbx_strand_id
1 'polypeptide(L)'
;MGIKTALPAAELGLYSLVLSGALAYAGRDLLEASQDGSRRKAFRESVRPGWEYIGRKMDVADFEWMMWFTSFRNAIIFALTGHVLFAKLCTMVAPQLRSWMYAVYGVLAVVGTMGPRYMLLLLGHCVGLYVVSLLGQPWLCLGLGLASLASFKLDPLISWQSGFVTGTFDLQEVLFHGGSGFTVLRCTSFALERCAHPDRRYSLADLLKYNFYLPFFFFGPIMTFDRFHAQVSQVEPVRPDG
;
A
#
# COMPACT_ATOMS: atom_id res chain seq x y z
N MET A 1 24.34 -2.85 14.37
CA MET A 1 25.54 -2.43 13.62
C MET A 1 25.08 -1.54 12.48
N GLY A 2 25.45 -0.26 12.47
CA GLY A 2 25.06 0.66 11.40
C GLY A 2 25.90 0.41 10.16
N ILE A 3 25.25 0.22 9.01
CA ILE A 3 25.94 0.14 7.71
C ILE A 3 26.58 1.51 7.47
N LYS A 4 27.90 1.60 7.72
CA LYS A 4 28.73 2.80 7.47
C LYS A 4 29.58 2.61 6.22
N THR A 5 28.96 2.26 5.11
CA THR A 5 29.61 2.36 3.80
C THR A 5 28.90 3.45 3.03
N ALA A 6 29.46 4.67 3.07
CA ALA A 6 29.02 5.72 2.16
C ALA A 6 29.26 5.22 0.73
N LEU A 7 28.24 5.33 -0.12
CA LEU A 7 28.35 5.00 -1.54
C LEU A 7 29.47 5.86 -2.16
N PRO A 8 30.30 5.31 -3.07
CA PRO A 8 31.32 6.08 -3.78
C PRO A 8 30.74 7.35 -4.42
N ALA A 9 31.48 8.46 -4.33
CA ALA A 9 31.01 9.75 -4.88
C ALA A 9 30.67 9.67 -6.38
N ALA A 10 31.37 8.84 -7.15
CA ALA A 10 31.09 8.60 -8.55
C ALA A 10 29.74 7.89 -8.78
N GLU A 11 29.40 6.92 -7.93
CA GLU A 11 28.12 6.19 -8.00
C GLU A 11 26.96 7.10 -7.61
N LEU A 12 27.12 7.89 -6.54
CA LEU A 12 26.17 8.94 -6.17
C LEU A 12 25.99 9.99 -7.28
N GLY A 13 27.09 10.38 -7.93
CA GLY A 13 27.08 11.29 -9.06
C GLY A 13 26.30 10.73 -10.25
N LEU A 14 26.52 9.46 -10.59
CA LEU A 14 25.79 8.77 -11.65
C LEU A 14 24.30 8.66 -11.33
N TYR A 15 23.94 8.25 -10.12
CA TYR A 15 22.53 8.17 -9.70
C TYR A 15 21.84 9.53 -9.73
N SER A 16 22.53 10.57 -9.26
CA SER A 16 22.01 11.94 -9.30
C SER A 16 21.80 12.40 -10.74
N LEU A 17 22.76 12.15 -11.64
CA LEU A 17 22.65 12.52 -13.05
C LEU A 17 21.47 11.80 -13.74
N VAL A 18 21.34 10.49 -13.54
CA VAL A 18 20.25 9.69 -14.11
C VAL A 18 18.90 10.18 -13.59
N LEU A 19 18.78 10.42 -12.28
CA LEU A 19 17.56 10.93 -11.67
C LEU A 19 17.22 12.34 -12.18
N SER A 20 18.19 13.26 -12.20
CA SER A 20 17.99 14.62 -12.70
C SER A 20 17.60 14.63 -14.18
N GLY A 21 18.23 13.78 -15.01
CA GLY A 21 17.88 13.62 -16.42
C GLY A 21 16.46 13.09 -16.61
N ALA A 22 16.07 12.06 -15.85
CA ALA A 22 14.72 11.51 -15.87
C ALA A 22 13.67 12.55 -15.41
N LEU A 23 13.97 13.31 -14.36
CA LEU A 23 13.09 14.39 -13.87
C LEU A 23 12.97 15.53 -14.88
N ALA A 24 14.06 15.94 -15.53
CA ALA A 24 14.04 16.97 -16.56
C ALA A 24 13.23 16.51 -17.78
N TYR A 25 13.41 15.26 -18.21
CA TYR A 25 12.65 14.64 -19.30
C TYR A 25 11.15 14.61 -18.97
N ALA A 26 10.79 14.04 -17.81
CA ALA A 26 9.41 13.99 -17.35
C ALA A 26 8.80 15.39 -17.16
N GLY A 27 9.59 16.35 -16.67
CA GLY A 27 9.17 17.73 -16.50
C GLY A 27 8.91 18.45 -17.83
N ARG A 28 9.72 18.18 -18.86
CA ARG A 28 9.49 18.70 -20.22
C ARG A 28 8.20 18.12 -20.79
N ASP A 29 8.04 16.80 -20.76
CA ASP A 29 6.84 16.14 -21.28
C ASP A 29 5.58 16.61 -20.54
N LEU A 30 5.66 16.83 -19.22
CA LEU A 30 4.57 17.41 -18.43
C LEU A 30 4.27 18.86 -18.83
N LEU A 31 5.30 19.68 -19.09
CA LEU A 31 5.13 21.07 -19.53
C LEU A 31 4.47 21.13 -20.91
N GLU A 32 4.93 20.31 -21.85
CA GLU A 32 4.34 20.19 -23.19
C GLU A 32 2.87 19.75 -23.10
N ALA A 33 2.59 18.68 -22.36
CA ALA A 33 1.22 18.21 -22.13
C ALA A 33 0.33 19.26 -21.46
N SER A 34 0.88 20.05 -20.52
CA SER A 34 0.16 21.14 -19.85
C SER A 34 -0.16 22.28 -20.81
N GLN A 35 0.80 22.70 -21.63
CA GLN A 35 0.60 23.76 -22.63
C GLN A 35 -0.45 23.35 -23.67
N ASP A 36 -0.40 22.11 -24.15
CA ASP A 36 -1.37 21.53 -25.06
C ASP A 36 -2.76 21.36 -24.42
N GLY A 37 -2.81 20.97 -23.14
CA GLY A 37 -4.03 20.79 -22.37
C GLY A 37 -4.74 22.11 -22.02
N SER A 38 -3.98 23.17 -21.72
CA SER A 38 -4.49 24.49 -21.29
C SER A 38 -5.40 25.16 -22.33
N ARG A 39 -5.24 24.79 -23.61
CA ARG A 39 -6.03 25.31 -24.74
C ARG A 39 -7.25 24.45 -25.06
N ARG A 40 -7.41 23.27 -24.46
CA ARG A 40 -8.53 22.36 -24.74
C ARG A 40 -9.78 22.78 -23.97
N LYS A 41 -10.93 22.81 -24.66
CA LYS A 41 -12.24 23.11 -24.11
C LYS A 41 -12.62 22.18 -22.94
N ALA A 42 -12.22 20.91 -23.03
CA ALA A 42 -12.45 19.90 -22.00
C ALA A 42 -11.86 20.25 -20.62
N PHE A 43 -10.68 20.88 -20.56
CA PHE A 43 -10.09 21.31 -19.28
C PHE A 43 -10.87 22.47 -18.65
N ARG A 44 -11.40 23.40 -19.47
CA ARG A 44 -12.25 24.48 -18.96
C ARG A 44 -13.57 23.96 -18.39
N GLU A 45 -14.09 22.87 -18.94
CA GLU A 45 -15.32 22.21 -18.47
C GLU A 45 -15.09 21.37 -17.19
N SER A 46 -13.84 20.94 -16.93
CA SER A 46 -13.47 20.24 -15.69
C SER A 46 -13.18 21.19 -14.51
N VAL A 47 -12.96 22.48 -14.76
CA VAL A 47 -12.74 23.48 -13.69
C VAL A 47 -14.08 24.08 -13.25
N ARG A 48 -14.67 23.53 -12.20
CA ARG A 48 -16.00 23.89 -11.67
C ARG A 48 -15.93 24.78 -10.42
N PRO A 49 -16.97 25.56 -10.10
CA PRO A 49 -17.09 26.18 -8.78
C PRO A 49 -17.14 25.08 -7.70
N GLY A 50 -16.34 25.19 -6.63
CA GLY A 50 -16.31 24.14 -5.60
C GLY A 50 -15.76 24.57 -4.24
N TRP A 51 -14.80 25.50 -4.17
CA TRP A 51 -14.31 26.02 -2.90
C TRP A 51 -14.96 27.37 -2.58
N GLU A 52 -16.22 27.34 -2.13
CA GLU A 52 -17.00 28.55 -1.82
C GLU A 52 -16.29 29.45 -0.80
N TYR A 53 -15.58 28.87 0.17
CA TYR A 53 -14.86 29.62 1.21
C TYR A 53 -13.54 30.26 0.76
N ILE A 54 -12.91 29.74 -0.31
CA ILE A 54 -11.60 30.21 -0.80
C ILE A 54 -11.75 31.03 -2.10
N GLY A 55 -12.96 31.07 -2.68
CA GLY A 55 -13.24 31.73 -3.96
C GLY A 55 -12.52 31.07 -5.15
N ARG A 56 -12.01 29.85 -4.97
CA ARG A 56 -11.21 29.13 -5.97
C ARG A 56 -12.04 28.07 -6.67
N LYS A 57 -11.84 27.93 -7.98
CA LYS A 57 -12.45 26.85 -8.77
C LYS A 57 -11.75 25.52 -8.43
N MET A 58 -12.54 24.46 -8.37
CA MET A 58 -12.09 23.08 -8.17
C MET A 58 -11.90 22.41 -9.52
N ASP A 59 -10.80 21.69 -9.69
CA ASP A 59 -10.64 20.78 -10.83
C ASP A 59 -11.33 19.45 -10.52
N VAL A 60 -12.22 19.02 -11.41
CA VAL A 60 -12.91 17.72 -11.34
C VAL A 60 -12.41 16.72 -12.37
N ALA A 61 -11.38 17.06 -13.15
CA ALA A 61 -10.73 16.11 -14.05
C ALA A 61 -9.94 15.04 -13.27
N ASP A 62 -9.46 15.41 -12.08
CA ASP A 62 -8.77 14.49 -11.19
C ASP A 62 -9.80 13.58 -10.50
N PHE A 63 -9.89 12.36 -11.00
CA PHE A 63 -10.74 11.32 -10.45
C PHE A 63 -10.38 10.95 -9.01
N GLU A 64 -9.09 10.93 -8.64
CA GLU A 64 -8.63 10.60 -7.28
C GLU A 64 -9.05 11.69 -6.28
N TRP A 65 -8.93 12.95 -6.70
CA TRP A 65 -9.41 14.10 -5.93
C TRP A 65 -10.93 14.09 -5.78
N MET A 66 -11.67 13.90 -6.88
CA MET A 66 -13.14 13.87 -6.86
C MET A 66 -13.67 12.68 -6.02
N MET A 67 -12.98 11.55 -6.08
CA MET A 67 -13.21 10.37 -5.24
C MET A 67 -13.17 10.71 -3.74
N TRP A 68 -12.18 11.47 -3.26
CA TRP A 68 -12.09 11.84 -1.85
C TRP A 68 -13.32 12.63 -1.38
N PHE A 69 -13.87 13.51 -2.20
CA PHE A 69 -15.02 14.33 -1.82
C PHE A 69 -16.39 13.69 -2.08
N THR A 70 -16.43 12.47 -2.62
CA THR A 70 -17.66 11.71 -2.85
C THR A 70 -17.85 10.60 -1.79
N SER A 71 -18.30 9.41 -2.18
CA SER A 71 -18.68 8.32 -1.27
C SER A 71 -17.48 7.68 -0.56
N PHE A 72 -16.27 7.80 -1.12
CA PHE A 72 -15.10 7.08 -0.61
C PHE A 72 -14.65 7.55 0.77
N ARG A 73 -14.70 8.85 1.05
CA ARG A 73 -14.35 9.39 2.37
C ARG A 73 -15.22 8.79 3.46
N ASN A 74 -16.52 8.63 3.23
CA ASN A 74 -17.42 8.06 4.22
C ASN A 74 -17.08 6.57 4.47
N ALA A 75 -16.75 5.82 3.41
CA ALA A 75 -16.32 4.43 3.53
C ALA A 75 -14.99 4.29 4.29
N ILE A 76 -13.98 5.12 3.99
CA ILE A 76 -12.71 5.12 4.74
C ILE A 76 -12.93 5.49 6.19
N ILE A 77 -13.64 6.59 6.46
CA ILE A 77 -13.90 7.04 7.83
C ILE A 77 -14.59 5.90 8.59
N PHE A 78 -15.64 5.30 8.02
CA PHE A 78 -16.33 4.17 8.63
C PHE A 78 -15.41 2.98 8.89
N ALA A 79 -14.61 2.56 7.92
CA ALA A 79 -13.70 1.42 8.07
C ALA A 79 -12.60 1.69 9.11
N LEU A 80 -12.03 2.89 9.15
CA LEU A 80 -10.96 3.24 10.11
C LEU A 80 -11.50 3.47 11.52
N THR A 81 -12.63 4.17 11.68
CA THR A 81 -13.29 4.29 12.99
C THR A 81 -13.77 2.94 13.49
N GLY A 82 -14.37 2.13 12.63
CA GLY A 82 -14.73 0.75 12.94
C GLY A 82 -13.52 -0.08 13.36
N HIS A 83 -12.37 0.04 12.68
CA HIS A 83 -11.13 -0.64 13.06
C HIS A 83 -10.68 -0.26 14.48
N VAL A 84 -10.67 1.04 14.80
CA VAL A 84 -10.26 1.55 16.12
C VAL A 84 -11.24 1.09 17.20
N LEU A 85 -12.55 1.24 16.98
CA LEU A 85 -13.58 0.89 17.95
C LEU A 85 -13.63 -0.62 18.18
N PHE A 86 -13.67 -1.43 17.11
CA PHE A 86 -13.67 -2.88 17.18
C PHE A 86 -12.45 -3.39 17.94
N ALA A 87 -11.26 -2.92 17.57
CA ALA A 87 -10.06 -3.33 18.25
C ALA A 87 -10.02 -2.87 19.71
N LYS A 88 -10.51 -1.66 20.03
CA LYS A 88 -10.60 -1.19 21.41
C LYS A 88 -11.53 -2.08 22.24
N LEU A 89 -12.70 -2.43 21.70
CA LEU A 89 -13.66 -3.32 22.35
C LEU A 89 -13.06 -4.72 22.59
N CYS A 90 -12.46 -5.32 21.55
CA CYS A 90 -11.88 -6.65 21.68
C CYS A 90 -10.64 -6.67 22.59
N THR A 91 -9.83 -5.61 22.61
CA THR A 91 -8.65 -5.54 23.49
C THR A 91 -9.01 -5.33 24.96
N MET A 92 -10.17 -4.75 25.27
CA MET A 92 -10.68 -4.71 26.64
C MET A 92 -11.05 -6.10 27.16
N VAL A 93 -11.44 -7.03 26.29
CA VAL A 93 -11.84 -8.39 26.67
C VAL A 93 -10.67 -9.38 26.59
N ALA A 94 -9.88 -9.31 25.53
CA ALA A 94 -8.78 -10.23 25.24
C ALA A 94 -7.57 -9.49 24.67
N PRO A 95 -6.79 -8.78 25.51
CA PRO A 95 -5.64 -7.97 25.06
C PRO A 95 -4.57 -8.82 24.36
N GLN A 96 -4.44 -10.09 24.73
CA GLN A 96 -3.49 -11.05 24.13
C GLN A 96 -3.76 -11.31 22.64
N LEU A 97 -5.01 -11.14 22.17
CA LEU A 97 -5.42 -11.39 20.79
C LEU A 97 -5.45 -10.12 19.94
N ARG A 98 -4.96 -8.98 20.46
CA ARG A 98 -5.02 -7.66 19.81
C ARG A 98 -4.60 -7.67 18.33
N SER A 99 -3.44 -8.26 18.04
CA SER A 99 -2.87 -8.31 16.69
C SER A 99 -3.74 -9.12 15.72
N TRP A 100 -4.32 -10.22 16.21
CA TRP A 100 -5.28 -11.02 15.45
C TRP A 100 -6.59 -10.26 15.21
N MET A 101 -7.09 -9.52 16.20
CA MET A 101 -8.32 -8.73 16.03
C MET A 101 -8.15 -7.66 14.93
N TYR A 102 -7.00 -6.99 14.89
CA TYR A 102 -6.68 -6.07 13.81
C TYR A 102 -6.63 -6.75 12.44
N ALA A 103 -5.97 -7.90 12.36
CA ALA A 103 -5.84 -8.67 11.12
C ALA A 103 -7.21 -9.18 10.61
N VAL A 104 -8.03 -9.74 11.50
CA VAL A 104 -9.37 -10.23 11.18
C VAL A 104 -10.25 -9.08 10.69
N TYR A 105 -10.20 -7.93 11.35
CA TYR A 105 -10.94 -6.75 10.89
C TYR A 105 -10.50 -6.32 9.49
N GLY A 106 -9.20 -6.31 9.21
CA GLY A 106 -8.68 -6.02 7.87
C GLY A 106 -9.15 -7.03 6.83
N VAL A 107 -9.13 -8.32 7.14
CA VAL A 107 -9.67 -9.38 6.26
C VAL A 107 -11.15 -9.14 5.96
N LEU A 108 -11.95 -8.88 6.98
CA LEU A 108 -13.38 -8.60 6.82
C LEU A 108 -13.64 -7.35 5.98
N ALA A 109 -12.86 -6.28 6.20
CA ALA A 109 -12.96 -5.05 5.43
C ALA A 109 -12.64 -5.28 3.94
N VAL A 110 -11.60 -6.07 3.65
CA VAL A 110 -11.21 -6.38 2.26
C VAL A 110 -12.23 -7.31 1.60
N VAL A 111 -12.72 -8.34 2.28
CA VAL A 111 -13.78 -9.21 1.73
C VAL A 111 -15.06 -8.42 1.49
N GLY A 112 -15.44 -7.52 2.42
CA GLY A 112 -16.63 -6.69 2.29
C GLY A 112 -16.56 -5.65 1.18
N THR A 113 -15.36 -5.15 0.85
CA THR A 113 -15.16 -4.12 -0.18
C THR A 113 -14.83 -4.67 -1.55
N MET A 114 -13.99 -5.71 -1.62
CA MET A 114 -13.42 -6.25 -2.87
C MET A 114 -13.84 -7.67 -3.19
N GLY A 115 -14.41 -8.37 -2.22
CA GLY A 115 -14.87 -9.74 -2.38
C GLY A 115 -13.82 -10.82 -2.04
N PRO A 116 -14.28 -12.08 -1.97
CA PRO A 116 -13.47 -13.20 -1.52
C PRO A 116 -12.40 -13.63 -2.54
N ARG A 117 -12.64 -13.47 -3.84
CA ARG A 117 -11.66 -13.84 -4.88
C ARG A 117 -10.42 -12.94 -4.83
N TYR A 118 -10.62 -11.63 -4.65
CA TYR A 118 -9.53 -10.71 -4.40
C TYR A 118 -8.77 -11.06 -3.11
N MET A 119 -9.47 -11.43 -2.03
CA MET A 119 -8.83 -11.91 -0.81
C MET A 119 -7.91 -13.12 -1.06
N LEU A 120 -8.37 -14.10 -1.87
CA LEU A 120 -7.56 -15.27 -2.23
C LEU A 120 -6.28 -14.90 -2.99
N LEU A 121 -6.34 -13.90 -3.88
CA LEU A 121 -5.16 -13.38 -4.58
C LEU A 121 -4.11 -12.85 -3.58
N LEU A 122 -4.54 -12.05 -2.60
CA LEU A 122 -3.64 -11.46 -1.60
C LEU A 122 -3.05 -12.52 -0.66
N LEU A 123 -3.86 -13.50 -0.25
CA LEU A 123 -3.39 -14.65 0.52
C LEU A 123 -2.40 -15.48 -0.29
N GLY A 124 -2.62 -15.63 -1.61
CA GLY A 124 -1.68 -16.26 -2.53
C GLY A 124 -0.32 -15.61 -2.53
N HIS A 125 -0.25 -14.26 -2.59
CA HIS A 125 1.01 -13.54 -2.47
C HIS A 125 1.66 -13.71 -1.09
N CYS A 126 0.88 -13.68 -0.01
CA CYS A 126 1.40 -13.93 1.34
C CYS A 126 2.04 -15.32 1.45
N VAL A 127 1.34 -16.37 1.01
CA VAL A 127 1.82 -17.75 1.06
C VAL A 127 3.02 -17.93 0.13
N GLY A 128 2.95 -17.43 -1.11
CA GLY A 128 4.02 -17.58 -2.09
C GLY A 128 5.34 -16.96 -1.62
N LEU A 129 5.30 -15.71 -1.16
CA LEU A 129 6.50 -15.03 -0.66
C LEU A 129 6.97 -15.61 0.68
N TYR A 130 6.06 -16.07 1.55
CA TYR A 130 6.44 -16.81 2.75
C TYR A 130 7.21 -18.09 2.40
N VAL A 131 6.68 -18.92 1.47
CA VAL A 131 7.32 -20.17 1.05
C VAL A 131 8.69 -19.91 0.43
N VAL A 132 8.81 -18.92 -0.46
CA VAL A 132 10.12 -18.55 -1.05
C VAL A 132 11.09 -18.05 0.01
N SER A 133 10.62 -17.33 1.04
CA SER A 133 11.48 -16.88 2.15
C SER A 133 12.05 -18.04 2.98
N LEU A 134 11.44 -19.23 2.96
CA LEU A 134 11.98 -20.41 3.64
C LEU A 134 13.29 -20.90 3.02
N LEU A 135 13.57 -20.54 1.75
CA LEU A 135 14.80 -20.88 1.06
C LEU A 135 16.00 -20.04 1.54
N GLY A 136 15.77 -18.95 2.28
CA GLY A 136 16.83 -18.08 2.80
C GLY A 136 17.59 -17.27 1.73
N GLN A 137 17.08 -17.21 0.49
CA GLN A 137 17.74 -16.52 -0.63
C GLN A 137 17.06 -15.17 -0.91
N PRO A 138 17.65 -14.03 -0.50
CA PRO A 138 17.01 -12.72 -0.61
C PRO A 138 16.70 -12.30 -2.06
N TRP A 139 17.54 -12.70 -3.02
CA TRP A 139 17.32 -12.40 -4.45
C TRP A 139 16.09 -13.09 -5.02
N LEU A 140 15.75 -14.31 -4.56
CA LEU A 140 14.53 -15.00 -4.99
C LEU A 140 13.28 -14.29 -4.43
N CYS A 141 13.33 -13.85 -3.16
CA CYS A 141 12.26 -13.08 -2.55
C CYS A 141 12.03 -11.74 -3.28
N LEU A 142 13.12 -11.05 -3.61
CA LEU A 142 13.07 -9.79 -4.36
C LEU A 142 12.55 -10.01 -5.78
N GLY A 143 13.06 -11.02 -6.48
CA GLY A 143 12.65 -11.38 -7.84
C GLY A 143 11.16 -11.72 -7.92
N LEU A 144 10.65 -12.55 -7.00
CA LEU A 144 9.22 -12.89 -6.94
C LEU A 144 8.36 -11.67 -6.59
N GLY A 145 8.82 -10.81 -5.68
CA GLY A 145 8.15 -9.56 -5.32
C GLY A 145 8.03 -8.63 -6.52
N LEU A 146 9.13 -8.39 -7.23
CA LEU A 146 9.16 -7.55 -8.44
C LEU A 146 8.33 -8.15 -9.57
N ALA A 147 8.40 -9.46 -9.78
CA ALA A 147 7.56 -10.14 -10.77
C ALA A 147 6.06 -10.03 -10.44
N SER A 148 5.70 -10.13 -9.15
CA SER A 148 4.32 -9.94 -8.69
C SER A 148 3.85 -8.50 -8.95
N LEU A 149 4.68 -7.49 -8.64
CA LEU A 149 4.36 -6.09 -8.93
C LEU A 149 4.22 -5.82 -10.44
N ALA A 150 5.13 -6.37 -11.25
CA ALA A 150 5.06 -6.28 -12.70
C ALA A 150 3.78 -6.92 -13.24
N SER A 151 3.33 -8.03 -12.64
CA SER A 151 2.10 -8.73 -13.07
C SER A 151 0.86 -7.83 -13.06
N PHE A 152 0.79 -6.87 -12.13
CA PHE A 152 -0.33 -5.92 -12.04
C PHE A 152 -0.34 -4.84 -13.13
N LYS A 153 0.70 -4.80 -13.98
CA LYS A 153 0.89 -3.81 -15.06
C LYS A 153 1.06 -4.44 -16.44
N LEU A 154 0.96 -5.76 -16.56
CA LEU A 154 1.01 -6.47 -17.85
C LEU A 154 -0.41 -6.77 -18.34
N ASP A 155 -0.78 -6.25 -19.52
CA ASP A 155 -2.15 -6.31 -20.07
C ASP A 155 -2.84 -7.69 -20.04
N PRO A 156 -2.16 -8.81 -20.37
CA PRO A 156 -2.78 -10.13 -20.29
C PRO A 156 -3.15 -10.55 -18.86
N LEU A 157 -2.41 -10.05 -17.86
CA LEU A 157 -2.61 -10.38 -16.45
C LEU A 157 -3.61 -9.41 -15.80
N ILE A 158 -3.62 -8.14 -16.19
CA ILE A 158 -4.61 -7.15 -15.74
C ILE A 158 -6.03 -7.61 -16.06
N SER A 159 -6.27 -8.03 -17.31
CA SER A 159 -7.59 -8.47 -17.77
C SER A 159 -8.09 -9.73 -17.05
N TRP A 160 -7.19 -10.64 -16.67
CA TRP A 160 -7.52 -11.82 -15.88
C TRP A 160 -7.79 -11.46 -14.41
N GLN A 161 -6.98 -10.59 -13.84
CA GLN A 161 -7.07 -10.20 -12.43
C GLN A 161 -8.27 -9.29 -12.12
N SER A 162 -8.70 -8.47 -13.07
CA SER A 162 -9.89 -7.62 -12.90
C SER A 162 -11.15 -8.44 -12.61
N GLY A 163 -11.23 -9.68 -13.09
CA GLY A 163 -12.31 -10.63 -12.80
C GLY A 163 -12.36 -11.17 -11.36
N PHE A 164 -11.36 -10.84 -10.53
CA PHE A 164 -11.35 -11.23 -9.11
C PHE A 164 -12.06 -10.26 -8.19
N VAL A 165 -12.35 -9.05 -8.63
CA VAL A 165 -13.05 -8.08 -7.79
C VAL A 165 -14.54 -8.12 -8.10
N THR A 166 -15.36 -8.24 -7.06
CA THR A 166 -16.82 -8.43 -7.21
C THR A 166 -17.63 -7.13 -7.10
N GLY A 167 -16.98 -5.98 -6.95
CA GLY A 167 -17.63 -4.66 -6.89
C GLY A 167 -17.81 -4.03 -8.27
N THR A 168 -18.59 -2.95 -8.32
CA THR A 168 -18.76 -2.07 -9.49
C THR A 168 -18.61 -0.59 -9.13
N PHE A 169 -18.02 -0.29 -7.97
CA PHE A 169 -17.83 1.08 -7.53
C PHE A 169 -16.57 1.66 -8.19
N ASP A 170 -16.60 2.95 -8.52
CA ASP A 170 -15.60 3.60 -9.38
C ASP A 170 -14.15 3.42 -8.89
N LEU A 171 -13.94 3.13 -7.61
CA LEU A 171 -12.61 3.01 -6.98
C LEU A 171 -11.95 1.66 -7.06
N GLN A 172 -12.66 0.68 -7.59
CA GLN A 172 -12.23 -0.69 -7.64
C GLN A 172 -10.82 -0.86 -8.18
N GLU A 173 -10.50 -0.23 -9.30
CA GLU A 173 -9.18 -0.35 -9.95
C GLU A 173 -8.07 0.28 -9.11
N VAL A 174 -8.32 1.46 -8.55
CA VAL A 174 -7.36 2.18 -7.69
C VAL A 174 -7.06 1.36 -6.44
N LEU A 175 -8.09 0.90 -5.74
CA LEU A 175 -7.90 0.09 -4.53
C LEU A 175 -7.37 -1.33 -4.84
N PHE A 176 -7.64 -1.87 -6.03
CA PHE A 176 -7.04 -3.13 -6.49
C PHE A 176 -5.52 -2.95 -6.64
N HIS A 177 -5.06 -1.91 -7.34
CA HIS A 177 -3.64 -1.64 -7.51
C HIS A 177 -2.95 -1.26 -6.20
N GLY A 178 -3.59 -0.41 -5.38
CA GLY A 178 -3.08 -0.04 -4.06
C GLY A 178 -2.97 -1.25 -3.14
N GLY A 179 -4.08 -1.97 -2.94
CA GLY A 179 -4.12 -3.10 -2.02
C GLY A 179 -3.24 -4.27 -2.44
N SER A 180 -3.17 -4.59 -3.74
CA SER A 180 -2.30 -5.67 -4.24
C SER A 180 -0.82 -5.26 -4.23
N GLY A 181 -0.51 -4.05 -4.69
CA GLY A 181 0.85 -3.50 -4.70
C GLY A 181 1.44 -3.39 -3.29
N PHE A 182 0.72 -2.77 -2.36
CA PHE A 182 1.17 -2.65 -0.96
C PHE A 182 1.20 -3.99 -0.24
N THR A 183 0.34 -4.94 -0.62
CA THR A 183 0.45 -6.32 -0.11
C THR A 183 1.75 -6.97 -0.53
N VAL A 184 2.11 -6.90 -1.82
CA VAL A 184 3.35 -7.48 -2.32
C VAL A 184 4.56 -6.81 -1.67
N LEU A 185 4.57 -5.48 -1.56
CA LEU A 185 5.66 -4.74 -0.88
C LEU A 185 5.86 -5.21 0.57
N ARG A 186 4.77 -5.40 1.33
CA ARG A 186 4.83 -5.90 2.70
C ARG A 186 5.30 -7.36 2.75
N CYS A 187 4.79 -8.22 1.87
CA CYS A 187 5.25 -9.59 1.77
C CYS A 187 6.74 -9.69 1.43
N THR A 188 7.23 -8.86 0.52
CA THR A 188 8.67 -8.78 0.17
C THR A 188 9.49 -8.25 1.35
N SER A 189 9.02 -7.21 2.04
CA SER A 189 9.67 -6.70 3.27
C SER A 189 9.80 -7.79 4.34
N PHE A 190 8.74 -8.56 4.59
CA PHE A 190 8.78 -9.71 5.50
C PHE A 190 9.79 -10.78 5.05
N ALA A 191 9.74 -11.14 3.76
CA ALA A 191 10.59 -12.19 3.23
C ALA A 191 12.09 -11.84 3.33
N LEU A 192 12.45 -10.58 3.03
CA LEU A 192 13.81 -10.08 3.16
C LEU A 192 14.28 -10.04 4.63
N GLU A 193 13.41 -9.58 5.54
CA GLU A 193 13.73 -9.56 6.98
C GLU A 193 13.98 -10.97 7.53
N ARG A 194 13.17 -11.95 7.11
CA ARG A 194 13.38 -13.36 7.47
C ARG A 194 14.71 -13.90 6.95
N CYS A 195 15.07 -13.60 5.70
CA CYS A 195 16.34 -14.01 5.11
C CYS A 195 17.55 -13.36 5.81
N ALA A 196 17.43 -12.11 6.24
CA ALA A 196 18.49 -11.38 6.94
C ALA A 196 18.71 -11.87 8.39
N HIS A 197 17.66 -12.39 9.02
CA HIS A 197 17.69 -12.83 10.42
C HIS A 197 17.19 -14.27 10.59
N PRO A 198 17.95 -15.28 10.13
CA PRO A 198 17.54 -16.69 10.18
C PRO A 198 17.32 -17.21 11.61
N ASP A 199 17.95 -16.59 12.61
CA ASP A 199 17.77 -16.93 14.03
C ASP A 199 16.36 -16.58 14.54
N ARG A 200 15.67 -15.62 13.89
CA ARG A 200 14.32 -15.20 14.28
C ARG A 200 13.28 -16.04 13.54
N ARG A 201 12.53 -16.83 14.30
CA ARG A 201 11.47 -17.69 13.76
C ARG A 201 10.17 -16.91 13.56
N TYR A 202 10.08 -16.18 12.46
CA TYR A 202 8.81 -15.57 12.04
C TYR A 202 7.86 -16.61 11.46
N SER A 203 6.56 -16.46 11.68
CA SER A 203 5.54 -17.39 11.16
C SER A 203 4.71 -16.76 10.05
N LEU A 204 3.97 -17.59 9.29
CA LEU A 204 2.99 -17.07 8.32
C LEU A 204 1.93 -16.21 9.02
N ALA A 205 1.58 -16.53 10.27
CA ALA A 205 0.65 -15.72 11.05
C ALA A 205 1.18 -14.29 11.28
N ASP A 206 2.49 -14.10 11.43
CA ASP A 206 3.06 -12.75 11.61
C ASP A 206 3.02 -11.94 10.32
N LEU A 207 3.22 -12.60 9.17
CA LEU A 207 2.99 -12.00 7.87
C LEU A 207 1.52 -11.62 7.67
N LEU A 208 0.57 -12.48 8.05
CA LEU A 208 -0.86 -12.17 7.93
C LEU A 208 -1.26 -10.97 8.81
N LYS A 209 -0.77 -10.89 10.05
CA LYS A 209 -1.03 -9.73 10.93
C LYS A 209 -0.49 -8.44 10.32
N TYR A 210 0.71 -8.49 9.74
CA TYR A 210 1.35 -7.36 9.09
C TYR A 210 0.62 -6.94 7.81
N ASN A 211 0.25 -7.90 6.97
CA ASN A 211 -0.39 -7.61 5.70
C ASN A 211 -1.86 -7.19 5.84
N PHE A 212 -2.58 -7.69 6.84
CA PHE A 212 -4.00 -7.33 7.07
C PHE A 212 -4.20 -6.29 8.17
N TYR A 213 -3.14 -5.57 8.56
CA TYR A 213 -3.32 -4.37 9.37
C TYR A 213 -3.96 -3.25 8.53
N LEU A 214 -5.26 -3.02 8.73
CA LEU A 214 -6.07 -2.16 7.87
C LEU A 214 -5.50 -0.74 7.66
N PRO A 215 -4.97 -0.04 8.69
CA PRO A 215 -4.41 1.29 8.50
C PRO A 215 -3.25 1.34 7.50
N PHE A 216 -2.54 0.23 7.26
CA PHE A 216 -1.44 0.13 6.30
C PHE A 216 -1.82 -0.58 4.99
N PHE A 217 -3.10 -0.92 4.80
CA PHE A 217 -3.50 -1.91 3.81
C PHE A 217 -3.51 -1.42 2.36
N PHE A 218 -4.29 -0.38 2.06
CA PHE A 218 -4.46 0.11 0.69
C PHE A 218 -3.40 1.13 0.32
N PHE A 219 -3.38 2.26 1.05
CA PHE A 219 -2.51 3.41 0.80
C PHE A 219 -1.93 3.99 2.09
N GLY A 220 -1.86 3.15 3.13
CA GLY A 220 -1.31 3.60 4.41
C GLY A 220 0.22 3.78 4.35
N PRO A 221 0.82 4.37 5.40
CA PRO A 221 2.25 4.55 5.45
C PRO A 221 2.99 3.20 5.32
N ILE A 222 4.03 3.19 4.50
CA ILE A 222 4.90 2.02 4.36
C ILE A 222 5.76 1.93 5.62
N MET A 223 5.54 0.86 6.37
CA MET A 223 6.35 0.47 7.52
C MET A 223 7.01 -0.87 7.21
N THR A 224 8.27 -1.07 7.58
CA THR A 224 8.97 -2.34 7.41
C THR A 224 8.52 -3.38 8.45
N PHE A 225 8.69 -4.67 8.13
CA PHE A 225 8.21 -5.75 8.98
C PHE A 225 8.85 -5.75 10.38
N ASP A 226 10.15 -5.45 10.50
CA ASP A 226 10.88 -5.37 11.77
C ASP A 226 10.25 -4.36 12.74
N ARG A 227 9.94 -3.16 12.24
CA ARG A 227 9.32 -2.08 13.01
C ARG A 227 7.91 -2.43 13.42
N PHE A 228 7.13 -2.98 12.48
CA PHE A 228 5.77 -3.44 12.77
C PHE A 228 5.78 -4.53 13.84
N HIS A 229 6.64 -5.55 13.68
CA HIS A 229 6.75 -6.65 14.61
C HIS A 229 7.17 -6.17 16.00
N ALA A 230 8.13 -5.23 16.09
CA ALA A 230 8.53 -4.62 17.35
C ALA A 230 7.34 -3.90 18.04
N GLN A 231 6.59 -3.07 17.32
CA GLN A 231 5.44 -2.34 17.85
C GLN A 231 4.30 -3.26 18.31
N VAL A 232 4.04 -4.33 17.56
CA VAL A 232 2.97 -5.28 17.89
C VAL A 232 3.35 -6.23 19.03
N SER A 233 4.64 -6.53 19.18
CA SER A 233 5.15 -7.34 20.29
C SER A 233 5.20 -6.61 21.64
N GLN A 234 5.15 -5.27 21.63
CA GLN A 234 5.04 -4.48 22.84
C GLN A 234 3.60 -4.56 23.40
N VAL A 235 3.46 -5.27 24.52
CA VAL A 235 2.18 -5.49 25.21
C VAL A 235 1.63 -4.19 25.82
N GLU A 236 2.52 -3.26 26.19
CA GLU A 236 2.17 -1.94 26.72
C GLU A 236 2.64 -0.81 25.81
N PRO A 237 1.80 0.21 25.54
CA PRO A 237 2.28 1.42 24.90
C PRO A 237 3.23 2.12 25.87
N VAL A 238 4.51 2.20 25.52
CA VAL A 238 5.50 3.01 26.24
C VAL A 238 4.97 4.44 26.24
N ARG A 239 4.58 4.96 27.41
CA ARG A 239 4.32 6.40 27.57
C ARG A 239 5.66 7.10 27.32
N PRO A 240 5.72 8.13 26.47
CA PRO A 240 6.90 8.97 26.42
C PRO A 240 7.03 9.63 27.80
N ASP A 241 8.15 9.38 28.47
CA ASP A 241 8.51 10.09 29.68
C ASP A 241 8.63 11.58 29.31
N GLY A 242 7.76 12.39 29.90
CA GLY A 242 7.77 13.85 29.78
C GLY A 242 8.83 14.48 30.68
#